data_AF-X1I4H3-F1
#
_entry.id   AF-X1I4H3-F1
#
_cell.length_a   1.000
_cell.length_b   1.000
_cell.length_c   1.000
_cell.angle_alpha   90.00
_cell.angle_beta   90.00
_cell.angle_gamma   90.00
#
_symmetry.space_group_name_H-M   'P 1'
#
loop_
_entity.id
_entity.type
_entity.pdbx_description
1 polymer ?
#
loop_
_entity_poly.entity_id
_entity_poly.type
_entity_poly.pdbx_seq_one_letter_code
_entity_poly.pdbx_strand_id
1 'polypeptide(L)'
;MEKVGIVGYYQVQLESESNYGRYEVIFEAVRGALDNAGLKKKEITTVISCTNDYYDGRTISNAFPVEVGGAYLADESKVEMDGAHAVLYGLMRILSGNHKLAVIWGGGVWHLAFHT
;
A
#
# COMPACT_ATOMS: atom_id res chain seq x y z
N MET A 1 25.62 1.31 9.13
CA MET A 1 24.23 1.14 8.70
C MET A 1 24.16 1.38 7.20
N GLU A 2 23.45 0.53 6.47
CA GLU A 2 23.16 0.79 5.05
C GLU A 2 22.28 2.04 4.91
N LYS A 3 22.46 2.78 3.82
CA LYS A 3 21.64 3.96 3.51
C LYS A 3 20.37 3.51 2.84
N VAL A 4 19.23 3.89 3.40
CA VAL A 4 17.90 3.64 2.84
C VAL A 4 17.28 4.99 2.47
N GLY A 5 16.55 5.04 1.36
CA GLY A 5 15.92 6.26 0.87
C GLY A 5 14.58 5.97 0.19
N ILE A 6 13.74 6.99 0.10
CA ILE A 6 12.49 6.95 -0.67
C ILE A 6 12.84 7.23 -2.13
N VAL A 7 12.51 6.30 -3.01
CA VAL A 7 12.86 6.36 -4.45
C VAL A 7 11.70 6.78 -5.34
N GLY A 8 10.48 6.79 -4.81
CA GLY A 8 9.30 7.29 -5.50
C GLY A 8 8.10 7.34 -4.58
N TYR A 9 7.10 8.13 -4.98
CA TYR A 9 5.82 8.23 -4.29
C TYR A 9 4.71 8.55 -5.29
N TYR A 10 3.48 8.21 -4.93
CA TYR A 10 2.29 8.63 -5.66
C TYR A 10 1.11 8.68 -4.70
N GLN A 11 0.26 9.67 -4.89
CA GLN A 11 -0.99 9.81 -4.18
C GLN A 11 -2.11 9.98 -5.21
N VAL A 12 -3.06 9.06 -5.19
CA VAL A 12 -4.30 9.16 -5.96
C VAL A 12 -5.07 10.42 -5.58
N GLN A 13 -5.75 11.01 -6.56
CA GLN A 13 -6.62 12.17 -6.30
C GLN A 13 -7.74 11.77 -5.34
N LEU A 14 -7.92 12.57 -4.28
CA LEU A 14 -8.98 12.35 -3.31
C LEU A 14 -10.29 12.92 -3.85
N GLU A 15 -11.31 12.07 -3.94
CA GLU A 15 -12.64 12.42 -4.41
C GLU A 15 -13.65 12.16 -3.28
N SER A 16 -14.67 13.01 -3.18
CA SER A 16 -15.80 12.76 -2.26
C SER A 16 -16.70 11.63 -2.77
N GLU A 17 -16.79 11.49 -4.09
CA GLU A 17 -17.51 10.44 -4.78
C GLU A 17 -16.62 9.95 -5.91
N SER A 18 -16.26 8.66 -5.89
CA SER A 18 -15.44 8.06 -6.94
C SER A 18 -16.18 6.92 -7.60
N ASN A 19 -16.05 6.84 -8.92
CA ASN A 19 -16.56 5.70 -9.70
C ASN A 19 -15.62 4.49 -9.65
N TYR A 20 -14.44 4.63 -9.05
CA TYR A 20 -13.46 3.56 -8.91
C TYR A 20 -13.70 2.75 -7.63
N GLY A 21 -13.62 1.44 -7.77
CA GLY A 21 -13.59 0.53 -6.64
C GLY A 21 -12.27 0.62 -5.88
N ARG A 22 -12.30 0.22 -4.61
CA ARG A 22 -11.12 0.19 -3.72
C ARG A 22 -9.88 -0.44 -4.35
N TYR A 23 -10.05 -1.54 -5.07
CA TYR A 23 -8.92 -2.26 -5.67
C TYR A 23 -8.26 -1.48 -6.81
N GLU A 24 -9.04 -0.74 -7.59
CA GLU A 24 -8.53 0.08 -8.70
C GLU A 24 -7.72 1.26 -8.16
N VAL A 25 -8.22 1.91 -7.11
CA VAL A 25 -7.52 3.02 -6.43
C VAL A 25 -6.19 2.55 -5.82
N ILE A 26 -6.18 1.37 -5.17
CA ILE A 26 -4.95 0.79 -4.62
C ILE A 26 -3.96 0.46 -5.75
N PHE A 27 -4.45 -0.16 -6.82
CA PHE A 27 -3.62 -0.49 -7.97
C PHE A 27 -3.01 0.77 -8.61
N GLU A 28 -3.81 1.83 -8.79
CA GLU A 28 -3.33 3.11 -9.31
C GLU A 28 -2.25 3.69 -8.41
N ALA A 29 -2.47 3.68 -7.09
CA ALA A 29 -1.50 4.20 -6.13
C ALA A 29 -0.15 3.46 -6.20
N VAL A 30 -0.19 2.13 -6.20
CA VAL A 30 1.01 1.28 -6.25
C VAL A 30 1.71 1.39 -7.60
N ARG A 31 0.96 1.34 -8.71
CA ARG A 31 1.51 1.46 -10.06
C ARG A 31 2.14 2.84 -10.27
N GLY A 32 1.47 3.91 -9.86
CA GLY A 32 1.97 5.27 -9.94
C GLY A 32 3.27 5.47 -9.16
N ALA A 33 3.38 4.89 -7.95
CA ALA A 33 4.59 4.99 -7.15
C ALA A 33 5.78 4.23 -7.80
N LEU A 34 5.51 3.06 -8.39
CA LEU A 34 6.52 2.32 -9.15
C LEU A 34 6.95 3.05 -10.43
N ASP A 35 6.01 3.64 -11.17
CA ASP A 35 6.30 4.42 -12.38
C ASP A 35 7.12 5.66 -12.05
N ASN A 36 6.79 6.37 -10.97
CA ASN A 36 7.57 7.51 -10.47
C ASN A 36 9.03 7.12 -10.15
N ALA A 37 9.24 5.92 -9.61
CA ALA A 37 10.57 5.38 -9.34
C ALA A 37 11.27 4.73 -10.55
N GLY A 38 10.57 4.56 -11.69
CA GLY A 38 11.08 3.83 -12.85
C GLY A 38 11.23 2.32 -12.63
N LEU A 39 10.50 1.76 -11.66
CA LEU A 39 10.60 0.37 -11.21
C LEU A 39 9.44 -0.50 -11.72
N LYS A 40 9.66 -1.81 -11.72
CA LYS A 40 8.67 -2.81 -12.10
C LYS A 40 8.25 -3.64 -10.90
N LYS A 41 7.02 -4.19 -10.95
CA LYS A 41 6.47 -5.06 -9.89
C LYS A 41 7.41 -6.22 -9.51
N LYS A 42 8.18 -6.75 -10.47
CA LYS A 42 9.14 -7.85 -10.24
C LYS A 42 10.29 -7.49 -9.29
N GLU A 43 10.49 -6.21 -9.02
CA GLU A 43 11.56 -5.72 -8.14
C GLU A 43 11.10 -5.63 -6.69
N ILE A 44 9.78 -5.72 -6.43
CA ILE A 44 9.20 -5.67 -5.09
C ILE A 44 9.63 -6.93 -4.33
N THR A 45 10.19 -6.73 -3.13
CA THR A 45 10.59 -7.82 -2.25
C THR A 45 9.74 -7.92 -0.99
N THR A 46 9.04 -6.85 -0.61
CA THR A 46 8.06 -6.82 0.48
C THR A 46 7.06 -5.70 0.24
N VAL A 47 5.82 -5.88 0.70
CA VAL A 47 4.76 -4.88 0.69
C VAL A 47 4.26 -4.69 2.12
N ILE A 48 4.10 -3.43 2.53
CA ILE A 48 3.49 -3.07 3.80
C ILE A 48 2.21 -2.29 3.52
N SER A 49 1.09 -2.85 3.90
CA SER A 49 -0.21 -2.17 3.85
C SER A 49 -0.50 -1.45 5.17
N CYS A 50 -1.06 -0.25 5.12
CA CYS A 50 -1.64 0.44 6.28
C CYS A 50 -3.11 0.78 6.05
N THR A 51 -3.96 -0.14 6.46
CA THR A 51 -5.43 -0.07 6.38
C THR A 51 -6.04 -0.25 7.76
N ASN A 52 -7.35 -0.09 7.88
CA ASN A 52 -8.08 -0.34 9.11
C ASN A 52 -9.40 -1.04 8.79
N ASP A 53 -9.67 -2.11 9.53
CA ASP A 53 -10.90 -2.89 9.47
C ASP A 53 -12.15 -2.06 9.78
N TYR A 54 -12.03 -1.07 10.66
CA TYR A 54 -13.09 -0.14 11.05
C TYR A 54 -13.53 0.73 9.88
N TYR A 55 -12.59 1.30 9.13
CA TYR A 55 -12.91 2.16 7.98
C TYR A 55 -13.29 1.36 6.74
N ASP A 56 -12.74 0.17 6.59
CA ASP A 56 -13.04 -0.71 5.45
C ASP A 56 -14.31 -1.57 5.66
N GLY A 57 -14.87 -1.60 6.89
CA GLY A 57 -16.01 -2.44 7.23
C GLY A 57 -15.74 -3.94 7.07
N ARG A 58 -14.48 -4.37 7.20
CA ARG A 58 -14.03 -5.74 6.97
C ARG A 58 -13.08 -6.18 8.06
N THR A 59 -13.36 -7.31 8.71
CA THR A 59 -12.55 -7.91 9.81
C THR A 59 -11.10 -8.26 9.42
N ILE A 60 -10.78 -8.29 8.12
CA ILE A 60 -9.41 -8.45 7.62
C ILE A 60 -9.29 -7.55 6.38
N SER A 61 -9.07 -6.25 6.61
CA SER A 61 -9.04 -5.22 5.56
C SER A 61 -8.09 -5.54 4.41
N ASN A 62 -6.95 -6.17 4.70
CA ASN A 62 -5.92 -6.54 3.72
C ASN A 62 -6.10 -7.92 3.06
N ALA A 63 -7.12 -8.72 3.41
CA ALA A 63 -7.28 -10.09 2.90
C ALA A 63 -7.33 -10.20 1.36
N PHE A 64 -7.89 -9.19 0.71
CA PHE A 64 -8.11 -9.16 -0.74
C PHE A 64 -7.26 -8.15 -1.51
N PRO A 65 -6.80 -7.02 -0.95
CA PRO A 65 -5.95 -6.10 -1.70
C PRO A 65 -4.49 -6.55 -1.86
N VAL A 66 -4.09 -7.75 -1.41
CA VAL A 66 -2.71 -8.27 -1.52
C VAL A 66 -2.16 -8.16 -2.95
N GLU A 67 -2.96 -8.56 -3.95
CA GLU A 67 -2.54 -8.60 -5.35
C GLU A 67 -2.38 -7.21 -5.95
N VAL A 68 -3.41 -6.37 -5.80
CA VAL A 68 -3.39 -4.97 -6.28
C VAL A 68 -2.43 -4.09 -5.48
N GLY A 69 -2.12 -4.48 -4.24
CA GLY A 69 -1.08 -3.90 -3.39
C GLY A 69 0.34 -4.19 -3.85
N GLY A 70 0.51 -5.03 -4.89
CA GLY A 70 1.81 -5.36 -5.49
C GLY A 70 2.49 -6.59 -4.90
N ALA A 71 1.84 -7.28 -3.96
CA ALA A 71 2.45 -8.37 -3.20
C ALA A 71 2.30 -9.76 -3.85
N TYR A 72 1.88 -9.83 -5.11
CA TYR A 72 1.83 -11.10 -5.84
C TYR A 72 3.21 -11.78 -5.85
N LEU A 73 3.37 -12.95 -5.24
CA LEU A 73 4.68 -13.62 -5.07
C LEU A 73 5.76 -12.75 -4.40
N ALA A 74 5.36 -11.79 -3.56
CA ALA A 74 6.24 -11.07 -2.66
C ALA A 74 5.73 -11.22 -1.23
N ASP A 75 6.59 -10.96 -0.26
CA ASP A 75 6.18 -10.92 1.14
C ASP A 75 5.21 -9.74 1.36
N GLU A 76 4.18 -9.95 2.18
CA GLU A 76 3.21 -8.93 2.56
C GLU A 76 3.08 -8.86 4.08
N SER A 77 2.88 -7.66 4.58
CA SER A 77 2.58 -7.43 5.97
C SER A 77 1.70 -6.20 6.13
N LYS A 78 1.01 -6.12 7.27
CA LYS A 78 0.04 -5.07 7.52
C LYS A 78 0.29 -4.42 8.88
N VAL A 79 0.13 -3.10 8.93
CA VAL A 79 0.08 -2.32 10.16
C VAL A 79 -1.26 -1.60 10.24
N GLU A 80 -1.80 -1.43 11.46
CA GLU A 80 -3.08 -0.75 11.64
C GLU A 80 -2.91 0.78 11.57
N MET A 81 -3.70 1.42 10.70
CA MET A 81 -3.93 2.88 10.58
C MET A 81 -2.73 3.81 10.28
N ASP A 82 -1.53 3.54 10.78
CA ASP A 82 -0.45 4.52 10.80
C ASP A 82 0.53 4.33 9.62
N GLY A 83 0.46 5.25 8.65
CA GLY A 83 1.40 5.30 7.53
C GLY A 83 2.84 5.62 7.93
N ALA A 84 3.06 6.41 8.98
CA ALA A 84 4.42 6.68 9.47
C ALA A 84 5.02 5.41 10.10
N HIS A 85 4.22 4.66 10.86
CA HIS A 85 4.61 3.34 11.36
C HIS A 85 4.89 2.36 10.22
N ALA A 86 4.07 2.37 9.15
CA ALA A 86 4.27 1.51 7.99
C ALA A 86 5.62 1.78 7.30
N VAL A 87 5.97 3.06 7.13
CA VAL A 87 7.27 3.49 6.57
C VAL A 87 8.43 3.07 7.48
N LEU A 88 8.30 3.28 8.79
CA LEU A 88 9.30 2.80 9.76
C LEU A 88 9.47 1.28 9.71
N TYR A 89 8.37 0.54 9.58
CA TYR A 89 8.41 -0.91 9.47
C TYR A 89 9.07 -1.39 8.17
N GLY A 90 8.75 -0.75 7.04
CA GLY A 90 9.43 -0.99 5.77
C GLY A 90 10.93 -0.70 5.83
N LEU A 91 11.32 0.40 6.50
CA LEU A 91 12.72 0.71 6.77
C LEU A 91 13.41 -0.40 7.58
N MET A 92 12.78 -0.88 8.65
CA MET A 92 13.33 -1.99 9.46
C MET A 92 13.46 -3.27 8.65
N ARG A 93 12.50 -3.59 7.77
CA ARG A 93 12.58 -4.74 6.87
C ARG A 93 13.74 -4.64 5.89
N ILE A 94 14.01 -3.47 5.30
CA ILE A 94 15.19 -3.26 4.45
C ILE A 94 16.47 -3.41 5.28
N LEU A 95 16.54 -2.76 6.44
CA LEU A 95 17.73 -2.81 7.31
C LEU A 95 18.03 -4.20 7.89
N SER A 96 17.05 -5.10 7.93
CA SER A 96 17.26 -6.51 8.28
C SER A 96 18.13 -7.29 7.29
N GLY A 97 18.31 -6.78 6.07
CA GLY A 97 19.05 -7.45 5.00
C GLY A 97 18.23 -8.46 4.18
N ASN A 98 16.98 -8.75 4.55
CA ASN A 98 16.12 -9.70 3.84
C ASN A 98 15.40 -9.12 2.62
N HIS A 99 15.30 -7.79 2.53
CA HIS A 99 14.53 -7.09 1.50
C HIS A 99 15.33 -5.92 0.93
N LYS A 100 15.16 -5.65 -0.36
CA LYS A 100 15.86 -4.57 -1.08
C LYS A 100 14.93 -3.44 -1.50
N LEU A 101 13.68 -3.78 -1.82
CA LEU A 101 12.64 -2.83 -2.19
C LEU A 101 11.37 -3.16 -1.40
N ALA A 102 10.92 -2.17 -0.63
CA ALA A 102 9.66 -2.20 0.10
C ALA A 102 8.68 -1.23 -0.56
N VAL A 103 7.48 -1.70 -0.87
CA VAL A 103 6.36 -0.83 -1.25
C VAL A 103 5.49 -0.63 -0.01
N ILE A 104 5.16 0.61 0.28
CA ILE A 104 4.25 0.97 1.37
C ILE A 104 3.05 1.66 0.75
N TRP A 105 1.85 1.17 1.05
CA TRP A 105 0.61 1.81 0.61
C TRP A 105 -0.41 1.83 1.74
N GLY A 106 -1.26 2.84 1.72
CA GLY A 106 -2.34 3.01 2.69
C GLY A 106 -3.51 3.71 2.04
N GLY A 107 -4.70 3.42 2.55
CA GLY A 107 -5.93 4.01 2.06
C GLY A 107 -7.14 3.37 2.69
N GLY A 108 -8.24 4.10 2.70
CA GLY A 108 -9.55 3.62 3.09
C GLY A 108 -10.57 4.22 2.14
N VAL A 109 -11.57 3.45 1.76
CA VAL A 109 -12.67 3.93 0.93
C VAL A 109 -13.91 3.99 1.79
N TRP A 110 -14.40 5.20 2.02
CA TRP A 110 -15.68 5.40 2.68
C TRP A 110 -16.79 5.27 1.66
N HIS A 111 -17.52 4.15 1.70
CA HIS A 111 -18.76 4.03 0.96
C HIS A 111 -19.93 4.30 1.92
N LEU A 112 -20.44 5.54 1.91
CA LEU A 112 -21.73 5.85 2.50
C LEU A 112 -22.80 5.23 1.59
N ALA A 113 -23.17 3.98 1.87
CA ALA A 113 -24.35 3.36 1.27
C ALA A 113 -25.62 3.97 1.86
N PHE A 114 -25.86 5.27 1.62
CA PHE A 114 -27.16 5.89 1.73
C PHE A 114 -27.62 6.27 0.32
N HIS A 115 -27.97 5.26 -0.46
CA HIS A 115 -28.88 5.50 -1.58
C HIS A 115 -30.28 5.67 -0.97
N THR A 116 -30.72 6.93 -0.85
CA THR A 116 -32.13 7.31 -0.73
C THR A 116 -32.85 7.10 -2.05
#